data_AF-L9W8G3-F1
#
_entry.id   AF-L9W8G3-F1
#
_cell.length_a   1.000
_cell.length_b   1.000
_cell.length_c   1.000
_cell.angle_alpha   90.00
_cell.angle_beta   90.00
_cell.angle_gamma   90.00
#
_symmetry.space_group_name_H-M   'P 1'
#
loop_
_entity.id
_entity.type
_entity.pdbx_description
1 polymer ?
#
loop_
_entity_poly.entity_id
_entity_poly.type
_entity_poly.pdbx_seq_one_letter_code
_entity_poly.pdbx_strand_id
1 'polypeptide(L)'
;MERASPPVPGPDAFWSCESYVVVVTPGTPTTQRSQAVTLEQPTLEAACEAIADGLEREALVTVFGRCTVDYDGRASSTLEAGDRHVMLKPDGAALVHTDEGQQPVNWQPPGCDHDVRCDGGADGESDPELILESVRSTPDERLCVRFEEVLQVSTFFGADENELALSGTEEDLRQRILDEPALLETGFTPLATERDTPAGAIDIYGEDAAGRSVVVELKRRRVGPDAVSQLRRYVDALERDLHADAAVRGFLVAPSVTDRATRLLSDHGFEFVPLEPPAE
;
A
#
# COMPACT_ATOMS: atom_id res chain seq x y z
N MET A 1 55.44 18.20 -18.42
CA MET A 1 55.41 16.89 -19.11
C MET A 1 53.97 16.68 -19.54
N GLU A 2 53.71 16.81 -20.85
CA GLU A 2 52.37 16.79 -21.45
C GLU A 2 51.60 15.50 -21.15
N ARG A 3 50.30 15.62 -20.88
CA ARG A 3 49.37 14.49 -20.84
C ARG A 3 49.00 14.12 -22.28
N ALA A 4 49.33 12.92 -22.70
CA ALA A 4 48.84 12.36 -23.96
C ALA A 4 47.37 11.95 -23.81
N SER A 5 46.53 12.32 -24.78
CA SER A 5 45.15 11.84 -24.90
C SER A 5 45.11 10.38 -25.37
N PRO A 6 44.16 9.55 -24.90
CA PRO A 6 44.00 8.20 -25.41
C PRO A 6 43.40 8.21 -26.83
N PRO A 7 43.63 7.16 -27.64
CA PRO A 7 43.12 7.09 -29.01
C PRO A 7 41.61 6.85 -29.04
N VAL A 8 40.95 7.41 -30.05
CA VAL A 8 39.53 7.16 -30.35
C VAL A 8 39.42 5.84 -31.13
N PRO A 9 38.57 4.87 -30.74
CA PRO A 9 38.41 3.63 -31.49
C PRO A 9 37.53 3.85 -32.73
N GLY A 10 37.89 3.17 -33.82
CA GLY A 10 37.10 3.12 -35.07
C GLY A 10 35.89 2.18 -34.96
N PRO A 11 35.03 2.14 -35.99
CA PRO A 11 33.64 1.68 -35.88
C PRO A 11 33.42 0.16 -35.79
N ASP A 12 34.46 -0.68 -35.69
CA ASP A 12 34.34 -2.15 -35.71
C ASP A 12 35.03 -2.81 -34.50
N ALA A 13 34.59 -2.47 -33.27
CA ALA A 13 35.04 -3.16 -32.05
C ALA A 13 33.90 -4.01 -31.46
N PHE A 14 33.99 -5.32 -31.72
CA PHE A 14 33.23 -6.35 -31.02
C PHE A 14 33.58 -6.33 -29.52
N TRP A 15 32.58 -6.23 -28.65
CA TRP A 15 32.76 -6.32 -27.21
C TRP A 15 32.73 -7.79 -26.77
N SER A 16 33.89 -8.35 -26.43
CA SER A 16 33.97 -9.58 -25.65
C SER A 16 33.86 -9.25 -24.16
N CYS A 17 32.91 -9.87 -23.46
CA CYS A 17 32.74 -9.71 -22.02
C CYS A 17 33.82 -10.53 -21.28
N GLU A 18 34.83 -9.88 -20.70
CA GLU A 18 35.78 -10.51 -19.78
C GLU A 18 35.20 -10.51 -18.36
N SER A 19 35.05 -11.72 -17.80
CA SER A 19 34.64 -11.94 -16.42
C SER A 19 35.75 -11.50 -15.45
N TYR A 20 35.47 -10.55 -14.56
CA TYR A 20 36.36 -10.23 -13.45
C TYR A 20 35.97 -10.98 -12.17
N VAL A 21 36.92 -11.68 -11.56
CA VAL A 21 36.82 -12.24 -10.21
C VAL A 21 37.37 -11.22 -9.22
N VAL A 22 36.56 -10.79 -8.24
CA VAL A 22 36.97 -9.89 -7.16
C VAL A 22 37.35 -10.71 -5.93
N VAL A 23 38.60 -10.60 -5.48
CA VAL A 23 39.07 -11.16 -4.21
C VAL A 23 38.89 -10.10 -3.11
N VAL A 24 38.09 -10.41 -2.07
CA VAL A 24 37.82 -9.49 -0.95
C VAL A 24 38.61 -9.89 0.29
N THR A 25 39.39 -8.96 0.85
CA THR A 25 40.02 -9.06 2.18
C THR A 25 39.13 -8.42 3.26
N PRO A 26 39.10 -8.90 4.51
CA PRO A 26 38.10 -8.47 5.48
C PRO A 26 38.45 -7.15 6.18
N GLY A 27 37.48 -6.24 6.25
CA GLY A 27 37.52 -5.05 7.11
C GLY A 27 36.24 -4.18 7.06
N THR A 28 35.51 -4.16 8.18
CA THR A 28 34.51 -3.17 8.65
C THR A 28 33.12 -3.10 7.97
N PRO A 29 32.10 -2.56 8.67
CA PRO A 29 30.78 -3.18 8.89
C PRO A 29 29.94 -3.25 7.60
N THR A 30 29.33 -4.41 7.37
CA THR A 30 28.59 -4.71 6.14
C THR A 30 27.23 -4.01 6.16
N THR A 31 27.14 -2.79 5.64
CA THR A 31 25.87 -2.34 5.03
C THR A 31 25.65 -3.27 3.83
N GLN A 32 24.65 -4.14 3.90
CA GLN A 32 24.36 -5.09 2.83
C GLN A 32 24.00 -4.28 1.58
N ARG A 33 24.88 -4.25 0.58
CA ARG A 33 24.66 -3.46 -0.63
C ARG A 33 23.45 -4.00 -1.36
N SER A 34 22.53 -3.11 -1.72
CA SER A 34 21.42 -3.46 -2.59
C SER A 34 21.95 -4.02 -3.91
N GLN A 35 21.34 -5.10 -4.39
CA GLN A 35 21.71 -5.78 -5.63
C GLN A 35 20.46 -6.04 -6.45
N ALA A 36 20.56 -5.86 -7.77
CA ALA A 36 19.51 -6.25 -8.70
C ALA A 36 20.05 -7.27 -9.70
N VAL A 37 19.24 -8.27 -10.03
CA VAL A 37 19.49 -9.20 -11.13
C VAL A 37 18.29 -9.12 -12.08
N THR A 38 18.53 -9.16 -13.39
CA THR A 38 17.46 -9.12 -14.40
C THR A 38 17.77 -10.09 -15.52
N LEU A 39 16.75 -10.85 -15.91
CA LEU A 39 16.75 -11.70 -17.09
C LEU A 39 15.79 -11.10 -18.11
N GLU A 40 16.28 -10.87 -19.32
CA GLU A 40 15.49 -10.40 -20.47
C GLU A 40 15.15 -11.59 -21.36
N GLN A 41 13.88 -11.73 -21.71
CA GLN A 41 13.31 -12.82 -22.50
C GLN A 41 13.80 -14.22 -22.05
N PRO A 42 13.75 -14.55 -20.73
CA PRO A 42 14.16 -15.85 -20.26
C PRO A 42 13.27 -16.97 -20.81
N THR A 43 13.78 -18.19 -20.86
CA THR A 43 12.90 -19.37 -20.96
C THR A 43 12.02 -19.45 -19.71
N LEU A 44 10.85 -20.10 -19.80
CA LEU A 44 9.97 -20.29 -18.64
C LEU A 44 10.69 -20.98 -17.48
N GLU A 45 11.55 -21.97 -17.77
CA GLU A 45 12.36 -22.66 -16.77
C GLU A 45 13.34 -21.71 -16.07
N ALA A 46 14.11 -20.91 -16.83
CA ALA A 46 15.04 -19.94 -16.25
C ALA A 46 14.31 -18.84 -15.45
N ALA A 47 13.12 -18.43 -15.91
CA ALA A 47 12.26 -17.50 -15.18
C ALA A 47 11.79 -18.10 -13.84
N CYS A 48 11.36 -19.36 -13.85
CA CYS A 48 10.91 -20.07 -12.65
C CYS A 48 12.05 -20.22 -11.63
N GLU A 49 13.24 -20.61 -12.07
CA GLU A 49 14.42 -20.67 -11.21
C GLU A 49 14.77 -19.30 -10.60
N ALA A 50 14.73 -18.23 -11.41
CA ALA A 50 15.02 -16.89 -10.92
C ALA A 50 13.97 -16.38 -9.92
N ILE A 51 12.69 -16.68 -10.15
CA ILE A 51 11.62 -16.33 -9.21
C ILE A 51 11.78 -17.14 -7.92
N ALA A 52 12.04 -18.44 -8.01
CA ALA A 52 12.24 -19.30 -6.85
C ALA A 52 13.43 -18.85 -5.98
N ASP A 53 14.59 -18.56 -6.58
CA ASP A 53 15.75 -17.99 -5.87
C ASP A 53 15.41 -16.64 -5.22
N GLY A 54 14.65 -15.79 -5.93
CA GLY A 54 14.17 -14.52 -5.41
C GLY A 54 13.28 -14.68 -4.17
N LEU A 55 12.33 -15.61 -4.21
CA LEU A 55 11.42 -15.90 -3.10
C LEU A 55 12.17 -16.50 -1.90
N GLU A 56 13.05 -17.47 -2.12
CA GLU A 56 13.85 -18.11 -1.05
C GLU A 56 14.74 -17.09 -0.31
N ARG A 57 15.23 -16.09 -1.04
CA ARG A 57 16.14 -15.07 -0.52
C ARG A 57 15.43 -13.78 -0.10
N GLU A 58 14.11 -13.82 0.04
CA GLU A 58 13.27 -12.70 0.47
C GLU A 58 13.52 -11.42 -0.36
N ALA A 59 13.66 -11.59 -1.68
CA ALA A 59 13.81 -10.49 -2.62
C ALA A 59 12.45 -9.90 -3.01
N LEU A 60 12.44 -8.62 -3.41
CA LEU A 60 11.34 -8.13 -4.23
C LEU A 60 11.51 -8.69 -5.63
N VAL A 61 10.48 -9.39 -6.13
CA VAL A 61 10.49 -10.03 -7.45
C VAL A 61 9.50 -9.32 -8.35
N THR A 62 9.90 -9.00 -9.58
CA THR A 62 9.00 -8.49 -10.62
C THR A 62 9.07 -9.35 -11.85
N VAL A 63 7.91 -9.69 -12.41
CA VAL A 63 7.76 -10.49 -13.63
C VAL A 63 6.89 -9.71 -14.60
N PHE A 64 7.33 -9.59 -15.85
CA PHE A 64 6.54 -9.03 -16.93
C PHE A 64 6.42 -10.05 -18.06
N GLY A 65 5.21 -10.26 -18.55
CA GLY A 65 4.95 -11.25 -19.57
C GLY A 65 3.47 -11.42 -19.86
N ARG A 66 3.19 -12.27 -20.85
CA ARG A 66 1.82 -12.62 -21.25
C ARG A 66 1.31 -13.74 -20.35
N CYS A 67 0.21 -13.47 -19.64
CA CYS A 67 -0.35 -14.42 -18.69
C CYS A 67 -1.87 -14.38 -18.61
N THR A 68 -2.44 -15.40 -17.99
CA THR A 68 -3.81 -15.41 -17.45
C THR A 68 -3.76 -15.26 -15.93
N VAL A 69 -4.86 -14.80 -15.33
CA VAL A 69 -4.96 -14.64 -13.88
C VAL A 69 -6.28 -15.19 -13.39
N ASP A 70 -6.24 -16.08 -12.40
CA ASP A 70 -7.41 -16.53 -11.66
C ASP A 70 -7.28 -16.11 -10.20
N TYR A 71 -8.38 -15.68 -9.62
CA TYR A 71 -8.49 -15.44 -8.19
C TYR A 71 -9.76 -16.08 -7.64
N ASP A 72 -9.62 -16.75 -6.51
CA ASP A 72 -10.70 -17.37 -5.75
C ASP A 72 -10.54 -17.06 -4.27
N GLY A 73 -11.62 -16.62 -3.60
CA GLY A 73 -11.58 -16.16 -2.22
C GLY A 73 -12.87 -15.45 -1.82
N ARG A 74 -12.76 -14.23 -1.27
CA ARG A 74 -13.95 -13.40 -0.93
C ARG A 74 -14.80 -13.04 -2.16
N ALA A 75 -14.18 -13.07 -3.33
CA ALA A 75 -14.82 -12.99 -4.62
C ALA A 75 -14.14 -13.99 -5.56
N SER A 76 -14.64 -14.13 -6.78
CA SER A 76 -13.97 -14.88 -7.85
C SER A 76 -13.80 -13.96 -9.06
N SER A 77 -12.63 -14.02 -9.69
CA SER A 77 -12.34 -13.27 -10.91
C SER A 77 -11.38 -14.05 -11.80
N THR A 78 -11.57 -13.95 -13.10
CA THR A 78 -10.66 -14.46 -14.11
C THR A 78 -10.27 -13.33 -15.06
N LEU A 79 -9.02 -13.34 -15.52
CA LEU A 79 -8.52 -12.45 -16.55
C LEU A 79 -7.88 -13.26 -17.67
N GLU A 80 -8.38 -13.04 -18.87
CA GLU A 80 -7.89 -13.65 -20.11
C GLU A 80 -6.44 -13.24 -20.42
N ALA A 81 -5.82 -13.98 -21.35
CA ALA A 81 -4.44 -13.80 -21.76
C ALA A 81 -4.12 -12.35 -22.18
N GLY A 82 -3.08 -11.79 -21.58
CA GLY A 82 -2.63 -10.43 -21.82
C GLY A 82 -1.36 -10.10 -21.06
N ASP A 83 -0.71 -9.00 -21.44
CA ASP A 83 0.57 -8.60 -20.85
C ASP A 83 0.34 -7.94 -19.50
N ARG A 84 1.01 -8.45 -18.46
CA ARG A 84 0.85 -7.97 -17.09
C ARG A 84 2.18 -7.87 -16.38
N HIS A 85 2.25 -6.90 -15.49
CA HIS A 85 3.34 -6.77 -14.53
C HIS A 85 2.91 -7.37 -13.19
N VAL A 86 3.64 -8.37 -12.72
CA VAL A 86 3.43 -9.01 -11.42
C VAL A 86 4.58 -8.63 -10.49
N MET A 87 4.25 -8.19 -9.28
CA MET A 87 5.22 -7.90 -8.22
C MET A 87 4.93 -8.78 -7.01
N LEU A 88 5.96 -9.45 -6.51
CA LEU A 88 5.95 -10.19 -5.25
C LEU A 88 6.90 -9.49 -4.28
N LYS A 89 6.40 -9.19 -3.09
CA LYS A 89 7.16 -8.52 -2.05
C LYS A 89 7.62 -9.51 -0.98
N PRO A 90 8.72 -9.21 -0.28
CA PRO A 90 9.21 -10.05 0.82
C PRO A 90 8.22 -10.20 1.98
N ASP A 91 7.32 -9.23 2.16
CA ASP A 91 6.27 -9.28 3.18
C ASP A 91 5.08 -10.19 2.77
N GLY A 92 5.14 -10.86 1.61
CA GLY A 92 4.10 -11.75 1.09
C GLY A 92 2.99 -11.04 0.30
N ALA A 93 3.09 -9.73 0.06
CA ALA A 93 2.13 -9.05 -0.83
C ALA A 93 2.40 -9.36 -2.30
N ALA A 94 1.35 -9.69 -3.05
CA ALA A 94 1.40 -9.88 -4.50
C ALA A 94 0.52 -8.85 -5.21
N LEU A 95 1.02 -8.22 -6.27
CA LEU A 95 0.32 -7.20 -7.05
C LEU A 95 0.38 -7.54 -8.54
N VAL A 96 -0.78 -7.55 -9.21
CA VAL A 96 -0.88 -7.75 -10.66
C VAL A 96 -1.43 -6.47 -11.29
N HIS A 97 -0.68 -5.91 -12.24
CA HIS A 97 -1.03 -4.68 -12.93
C HIS A 97 -1.17 -4.88 -14.44
N THR A 98 -2.11 -4.15 -15.02
CA THR A 98 -2.18 -3.83 -16.45
C THR A 98 -1.40 -2.53 -16.73
N ASP A 99 -1.42 -2.06 -17.97
CA ASP A 99 -0.80 -0.81 -18.43
C ASP A 99 -1.55 0.47 -17.96
N GLU A 100 -2.80 0.33 -17.55
CA GLU A 100 -3.64 1.43 -17.05
C GLU A 100 -3.96 1.33 -15.56
N GLY A 101 -4.19 2.50 -14.95
CA GLY A 101 -4.68 2.63 -13.56
C GLY A 101 -3.59 2.62 -12.50
N GLN A 102 -3.90 3.22 -11.34
CA GLN A 102 -3.00 3.24 -10.18
C GLN A 102 -3.07 1.94 -9.37
N GLN A 103 -4.25 1.31 -9.31
CA GLN A 103 -4.50 0.15 -8.46
C GLN A 103 -4.20 -1.15 -9.21
N PRO A 104 -3.70 -2.19 -8.53
CA PRO A 104 -3.58 -3.52 -9.12
C PRO A 104 -4.96 -4.06 -9.52
N VAL A 105 -5.02 -4.81 -10.62
CA VAL A 105 -6.25 -5.48 -11.07
C VAL A 105 -6.55 -6.73 -10.24
N ASN A 106 -5.51 -7.40 -9.73
CA ASN A 106 -5.59 -8.48 -8.75
C ASN A 106 -4.44 -8.35 -7.75
N TRP A 107 -4.68 -8.69 -6.49
CA TRP A 107 -3.66 -8.57 -5.46
C TRP A 107 -3.93 -9.51 -4.28
N GLN A 108 -2.88 -9.76 -3.49
CA GLN A 108 -2.93 -10.39 -2.18
C GLN A 108 -2.25 -9.50 -1.14
N PRO A 109 -2.78 -9.41 0.10
CA PRO A 109 -2.18 -8.61 1.18
C PRO A 109 -0.84 -9.19 1.63
N PRO A 110 -0.08 -8.45 2.48
CA PRO A 110 1.05 -9.01 3.21
C PRO A 110 0.65 -10.27 4.02
N GLY A 111 1.62 -11.15 4.24
CA GLY A 111 1.51 -12.40 5.00
C GLY A 111 1.00 -13.59 4.18
N CYS A 112 1.02 -13.51 2.85
CA CYS A 112 0.69 -14.64 1.98
C CYS A 112 1.94 -15.43 1.60
N ASP A 113 1.76 -16.73 1.38
CA ASP A 113 2.82 -17.60 0.88
C ASP A 113 2.85 -17.54 -0.65
N HIS A 114 4.04 -17.58 -1.24
CA HIS A 114 4.26 -17.58 -2.69
C HIS A 114 4.94 -18.88 -3.11
N ASP A 115 4.44 -19.49 -4.17
CA ASP A 115 5.06 -20.66 -4.81
C ASP A 115 5.14 -20.44 -6.32
N VAL A 116 6.17 -20.99 -6.95
CA VAL A 116 6.34 -20.94 -8.40
C VAL A 116 6.75 -22.31 -8.90
N ARG A 117 6.14 -22.72 -10.02
CA ARG A 117 6.46 -23.98 -10.68
C ARG A 117 6.36 -23.85 -12.19
N CYS A 118 7.23 -24.56 -12.90
CA CYS A 118 7.05 -24.81 -14.33
C CYS A 118 6.25 -26.10 -14.51
N ASP A 119 5.19 -26.02 -15.30
CA ASP A 119 4.58 -27.20 -15.90
C ASP A 119 5.19 -27.37 -17.29
N GLY A 120 5.98 -28.42 -17.48
CA GLY A 120 6.58 -28.74 -18.77
C GLY A 120 5.59 -29.34 -19.78
N GLY A 121 4.29 -29.39 -19.44
CA GLY A 121 3.28 -30.13 -20.18
C GLY A 121 3.43 -31.62 -19.86
N ALA A 122 2.87 -32.05 -18.73
CA ALA A 122 3.08 -33.39 -18.13
C ALA A 122 2.94 -34.59 -19.09
N ASP A 123 2.24 -34.44 -20.23
CA ASP A 123 1.99 -35.52 -21.20
C ASP A 123 2.28 -35.13 -22.68
N GLY A 124 2.90 -33.98 -22.95
CA GLY A 124 3.16 -33.50 -24.32
C GLY A 124 1.92 -33.03 -25.10
N GLU A 125 0.76 -32.95 -24.44
CA GLU A 125 -0.51 -32.46 -25.00
C GLU A 125 -0.81 -31.00 -24.63
N SER A 126 -0.05 -30.39 -23.72
CA SER A 126 -0.22 -29.02 -23.25
C SER A 126 1.05 -28.22 -23.47
N ASP A 127 0.90 -26.93 -23.81
CA ASP A 127 2.02 -26.02 -23.92
C ASP A 127 2.65 -25.79 -22.53
N PRO A 128 3.97 -25.57 -22.45
CA PRO A 128 4.64 -25.33 -21.19
C PRO A 128 4.18 -24.00 -20.59
N GLU A 129 3.98 -23.97 -19.28
CA GLU A 129 3.53 -22.77 -18.55
C GLU A 129 4.36 -22.57 -17.28
N LEU A 130 4.56 -21.30 -16.90
CA LEU A 130 5.04 -20.95 -15.57
C LEU A 130 3.84 -20.54 -14.71
N ILE A 131 3.66 -21.22 -13.59
CA ILE A 131 2.54 -21.00 -12.67
C ILE A 131 3.08 -20.40 -11.38
N LEU A 132 2.64 -19.18 -11.10
CA LEU A 132 2.91 -18.44 -9.87
C LEU A 132 1.64 -18.42 -9.03
N GLU A 133 1.74 -18.88 -7.79
CA GLU A 133 0.61 -18.97 -6.87
C GLU A 133 0.88 -18.15 -5.60
N SER A 134 -0.10 -17.36 -5.18
CA SER A 134 -0.10 -16.67 -3.89
C SER A 134 -1.32 -17.07 -3.08
N VAL A 135 -1.07 -17.66 -1.91
CA VAL A 135 -2.12 -18.23 -1.04
C VAL A 135 -2.16 -17.50 0.29
N ARG A 136 -3.38 -17.19 0.73
CA ARG A 136 -3.68 -16.66 2.04
C ARG A 136 -4.55 -17.67 2.78
N SER A 137 -4.25 -17.95 4.04
CA SER A 137 -4.97 -18.96 4.82
C SER A 137 -6.18 -18.41 5.59
N THR A 138 -6.27 -17.10 5.83
CA THR A 138 -7.39 -16.50 6.58
C THR A 138 -7.74 -15.08 6.11
N PRO A 139 -8.90 -14.90 5.43
CA PRO A 139 -9.68 -15.96 4.79
C PRO A 139 -8.85 -16.74 3.77
N ASP A 140 -9.33 -17.93 3.41
CA ASP A 140 -8.75 -18.75 2.35
C ASP A 140 -8.91 -18.02 1.01
N GLU A 141 -7.80 -17.60 0.41
CA GLU A 141 -7.77 -16.87 -0.86
C GLU A 141 -6.57 -17.35 -1.69
N ARG A 142 -6.79 -17.57 -2.98
CA ARG A 142 -5.76 -18.01 -3.93
C ARG A 142 -5.75 -17.09 -5.13
N LEU A 143 -4.56 -16.57 -5.44
CA LEU A 143 -4.25 -15.87 -6.68
C LEU A 143 -3.30 -16.75 -7.50
N CYS A 144 -3.69 -17.10 -8.72
CA CYS A 144 -2.93 -17.94 -9.63
C CYS A 144 -2.66 -17.16 -10.92
N VAL A 145 -1.38 -16.97 -11.26
CA VAL A 145 -0.95 -16.33 -12.50
C VAL A 145 -0.22 -17.37 -13.35
N ARG A 146 -0.71 -17.62 -14.58
CA ARG A 146 -0.07 -18.56 -15.51
C ARG A 146 0.52 -17.81 -16.68
N PHE A 147 1.84 -17.81 -16.79
CA PHE A 147 2.57 -17.18 -17.87
C PHE A 147 2.75 -18.15 -19.05
N GLU A 148 2.27 -17.71 -20.21
CA GLU A 148 2.55 -18.30 -21.52
C GLU A 148 3.92 -17.86 -22.04
N GLU A 149 4.29 -16.61 -21.76
CA GLU A 149 5.56 -15.99 -22.15
C GLU A 149 6.04 -15.07 -21.04
N VAL A 150 7.34 -15.13 -20.71
CA VAL A 150 7.98 -14.20 -19.79
C VAL A 150 8.96 -13.33 -20.56
N LEU A 151 8.68 -12.03 -20.59
CA LEU A 151 9.51 -11.04 -21.28
C LEU A 151 10.62 -10.51 -20.37
N GLN A 152 10.39 -10.46 -19.05
CA GLN A 152 11.39 -10.03 -18.08
C GLN A 152 11.11 -10.62 -16.70
N VAL A 153 12.18 -11.00 -15.99
CA VAL A 153 12.18 -11.22 -14.53
C VAL A 153 13.27 -10.36 -13.92
N SER A 154 12.96 -9.65 -12.83
CA SER A 154 13.94 -8.93 -12.03
C SER A 154 13.79 -9.29 -10.55
N THR A 155 14.91 -9.50 -9.87
CA THR A 155 14.97 -9.70 -8.42
C THR A 155 15.81 -8.58 -7.79
N PHE A 156 15.29 -8.00 -6.71
CA PHE A 156 15.88 -6.87 -6.01
C PHE A 156 16.13 -7.24 -4.55
N PHE A 157 17.40 -7.26 -4.17
CA PHE A 157 17.86 -7.46 -2.81
C PHE A 157 18.13 -6.11 -2.17
N GLY A 158 17.51 -5.86 -1.03
CA GLY A 158 17.75 -4.66 -0.23
C GLY A 158 16.65 -4.48 0.81
N ALA A 159 17.04 -4.05 2.00
CA ALA A 159 16.11 -3.55 3.00
C ALA A 159 16.07 -2.03 2.90
N ASP A 160 14.88 -1.44 2.97
CA ASP A 160 14.75 -0.03 3.33
C ASP A 160 14.77 0.04 4.86
N GLU A 161 15.81 0.67 5.41
CA GLU A 161 15.96 0.86 6.86
C GLU A 161 15.15 2.07 7.36
N ASN A 162 14.52 2.84 6.45
CA ASN A 162 13.77 4.04 6.79
C ASN A 162 12.27 3.80 6.68
N GLU A 163 11.54 4.19 7.71
CA GLU A 163 10.09 4.27 7.65
C GLU A 163 9.68 5.53 6.87
N LEU A 164 8.58 5.45 6.11
CA LEU A 164 7.99 6.59 5.44
C LEU A 164 7.49 7.61 6.48
N ALA A 165 8.20 8.74 6.63
CA ALA A 165 7.70 9.88 7.39
C ALA A 165 6.64 10.62 6.56
N LEU A 166 5.36 10.42 6.89
CA LEU A 166 4.25 11.14 6.26
C LEU A 166 3.84 12.32 7.15
N SER A 167 4.02 13.55 6.68
CA SER A 167 3.51 14.78 7.29
C SER A 167 2.20 15.23 6.61
N GLY A 168 1.36 16.00 7.30
CA GLY A 168 0.07 16.47 6.79
C GLY A 168 -1.03 15.40 6.82
N THR A 169 -0.92 14.45 7.75
CA THR A 169 -1.88 13.37 7.99
C THR A 169 -3.09 13.85 8.80
N GLU A 170 -4.11 12.99 8.90
CA GLU A 170 -5.19 13.20 9.88
C GLU A 170 -4.68 13.03 11.32
N GLU A 171 -3.61 12.27 11.52
CA GLU A 171 -2.93 12.14 12.82
C GLU A 171 -2.27 13.46 13.24
N ASP A 172 -1.58 14.16 12.33
CA ASP A 172 -1.00 15.47 12.64
C ASP A 172 -2.08 16.49 13.00
N LEU A 173 -3.25 16.42 12.34
CA LEU A 173 -4.41 17.24 12.66
C LEU A 173 -4.99 16.88 14.04
N ARG A 174 -5.05 15.58 14.37
CA ARG A 174 -5.47 15.08 15.68
C ARG A 174 -4.55 15.59 16.78
N GLN A 175 -3.24 15.40 16.63
CA GLN A 175 -2.23 15.84 17.60
C GLN A 175 -2.32 17.35 17.83
N ARG A 176 -2.50 18.15 16.76
CA ARG A 176 -2.71 19.60 16.87
C ARG A 176 -3.91 19.97 17.75
N ILE A 177 -5.02 19.24 17.68
CA ILE A 177 -6.20 19.48 18.54
C ILE A 177 -5.94 19.01 19.97
N LEU A 178 -5.21 17.91 20.17
CA LEU A 178 -4.86 17.44 21.51
C LEU A 178 -3.91 18.42 22.23
N ASP A 179 -2.97 19.00 21.50
CA ASP A 179 -2.01 19.98 22.01
C ASP A 179 -2.66 21.34 22.27
N GLU A 180 -3.61 21.75 21.41
CA GLU A 180 -4.36 23.00 21.55
C GLU A 180 -5.88 22.76 21.43
N PRO A 181 -6.55 22.20 22.46
CA PRO A 181 -7.99 21.88 22.41
C PRO A 181 -8.91 23.08 22.14
N ALA A 182 -8.43 24.28 22.48
CA ALA A 182 -9.13 25.54 22.21
C ALA A 182 -9.33 25.84 20.72
N LEU A 183 -8.61 25.16 19.81
CA LEU A 183 -8.83 25.23 18.36
C LEU A 183 -10.21 24.69 17.95
N LEU A 184 -10.77 23.77 18.73
CA LEU A 184 -12.12 23.27 18.51
C LEU A 184 -13.16 24.24 19.08
N GLU A 185 -13.09 24.46 20.40
CA GLU A 185 -13.87 25.48 21.11
C GLU A 185 -13.25 25.75 22.50
N THR A 186 -13.58 26.91 23.09
CA THR A 186 -13.10 27.24 24.44
C THR A 186 -13.71 26.30 25.48
N GLY A 187 -12.85 25.65 26.27
CA GLY A 187 -13.25 24.74 27.34
C GLY A 187 -13.53 23.30 26.89
N PHE A 188 -13.24 22.96 25.63
CA PHE A 188 -13.18 21.57 25.19
C PHE A 188 -12.05 20.82 25.89
N THR A 189 -12.35 19.63 26.41
CA THR A 189 -11.40 18.72 27.04
C THR A 189 -11.43 17.38 26.32
N PRO A 190 -10.37 16.99 25.58
CA PRO A 190 -10.28 15.68 24.97
C PRO A 190 -10.10 14.61 26.05
N LEU A 191 -10.84 13.52 25.95
CA LEU A 191 -10.85 12.42 26.93
C LEU A 191 -10.32 11.11 26.36
N ALA A 192 -10.51 10.87 25.06
CA ALA A 192 -10.01 9.70 24.37
C ALA A 192 -9.82 9.98 22.88
N THR A 193 -8.88 9.27 22.27
CA THR A 193 -8.74 9.15 20.81
C THR A 193 -9.15 7.75 20.38
N GLU A 194 -9.59 7.60 19.13
CA GLU A 194 -9.96 6.31 18.52
C GLU A 194 -10.91 5.48 19.40
N ARG A 195 -11.91 6.15 20.00
CA ARG A 195 -12.86 5.49 20.89
C ARG A 195 -13.78 4.59 20.09
N ASP A 196 -13.69 3.28 20.31
CA ASP A 196 -14.54 2.28 19.68
C ASP A 196 -16.03 2.50 19.98
N THR A 197 -16.85 2.39 18.94
CA THR A 197 -18.32 2.34 19.02
C THR A 197 -18.86 1.29 18.04
N PRO A 198 -20.14 0.88 18.16
CA PRO A 198 -20.78 0.02 17.16
C PRO A 198 -20.80 0.60 15.74
N ALA A 199 -20.58 1.92 15.57
CA ALA A 199 -20.54 2.59 14.28
C ALA A 199 -19.11 2.75 13.71
N GLY A 200 -18.08 2.38 14.47
CA GLY A 200 -16.66 2.61 14.15
C GLY A 200 -15.95 3.40 15.25
N ALA A 201 -14.65 3.64 15.07
CA ALA A 201 -13.85 4.42 16.01
C ALA A 201 -14.06 5.93 15.79
N ILE A 202 -14.31 6.65 16.89
CA ILE A 202 -14.39 8.11 16.91
C ILE A 202 -12.98 8.68 16.99
N ASP A 203 -12.63 9.64 16.13
CA ASP A 203 -11.28 10.22 16.09
C ASP A 203 -10.89 10.86 17.43
N ILE A 204 -11.73 11.78 17.94
CA ILE A 204 -11.57 12.36 19.28
C ILE A 204 -12.93 12.38 19.99
N TYR A 205 -12.95 11.83 21.20
CA TYR A 205 -14.05 11.93 22.15
C TYR A 205 -13.63 12.84 23.30
N GLY A 206 -14.51 13.75 23.70
CA GLY A 206 -14.25 14.66 24.81
C GLY A 206 -15.51 15.20 25.46
N GLU A 207 -15.33 16.25 26.24
CA GLU A 207 -16.41 17.00 26.87
C GLU A 207 -16.22 18.51 26.66
N ASP A 208 -17.32 19.24 26.54
CA ASP A 208 -17.29 20.70 26.52
C ASP A 208 -17.29 21.32 27.93
N ALA A 209 -17.25 22.65 28.01
CA ALA A 209 -17.23 23.38 29.28
C ALA A 209 -18.46 23.13 30.18
N ALA A 210 -19.55 22.60 29.63
CA ALA A 210 -20.77 22.25 30.37
C ALA A 210 -20.83 20.75 30.73
N GLY A 211 -19.77 19.97 30.42
CA GLY A 211 -19.72 18.53 30.64
C GLY A 211 -20.55 17.71 29.65
N ARG A 212 -20.92 18.28 28.50
CA ARG A 212 -21.63 17.54 27.45
C ARG A 212 -20.63 16.77 26.60
N SER A 213 -20.99 15.55 26.22
CA SER A 213 -20.17 14.71 25.35
C SER A 213 -19.97 15.36 23.98
N VAL A 214 -18.73 15.34 23.50
CA VAL A 214 -18.32 15.89 22.20
C VAL A 214 -17.67 14.78 21.37
N VAL A 215 -18.12 14.66 20.12
CA VAL A 215 -17.54 13.82 19.07
C VAL A 215 -16.88 14.72 18.05
N VAL A 216 -15.63 14.43 17.71
CA VAL A 216 -14.90 15.14 16.67
C VAL A 216 -14.54 14.15 15.57
N GLU A 217 -14.92 14.49 14.35
CA GLU A 217 -14.53 13.79 13.12
C GLU A 217 -13.48 14.64 12.39
N LEU A 218 -12.33 14.05 12.05
CA LEU A 218 -11.22 14.75 11.43
C LEU A 218 -11.10 14.39 9.95
N LYS A 219 -10.80 15.40 9.13
CA LYS A 219 -10.52 15.23 7.71
C LYS A 219 -9.39 16.15 7.26
N ARG A 220 -8.35 15.59 6.65
CA ARG A 220 -7.20 16.38 6.16
C ARG A 220 -7.46 17.19 4.87
N ARG A 221 -8.63 17.05 4.24
CA ARG A 221 -8.97 17.66 2.94
C ARG A 221 -10.40 18.18 2.93
N ARG A 222 -10.76 18.87 1.86
CA ARG A 222 -12.15 19.28 1.60
C ARG A 222 -13.08 18.06 1.57
N VAL A 223 -14.22 18.13 2.28
CA VAL A 223 -15.15 17.00 2.40
C VAL A 223 -16.59 17.26 1.99
N GLY A 224 -17.24 16.16 1.58
CA GLY A 224 -18.63 16.10 1.14
C GLY A 224 -19.59 15.51 2.18
N PRO A 225 -20.83 15.19 1.77
CA PRO A 225 -21.89 14.62 2.61
C PRO A 225 -21.50 13.34 3.38
N ASP A 226 -20.57 12.56 2.87
CA ASP A 226 -20.19 11.29 3.48
C ASP A 226 -19.53 11.48 4.85
N ALA A 227 -18.73 12.54 5.01
CA ALA A 227 -18.11 12.90 6.30
C ALA A 227 -19.16 13.31 7.35
N VAL A 228 -20.18 14.04 6.93
CA VAL A 228 -21.31 14.41 7.81
C VAL A 228 -22.10 13.16 8.21
N SER A 229 -22.31 12.24 7.27
CA SER A 229 -22.99 10.96 7.53
C SER A 229 -22.19 10.08 8.49
N GLN A 230 -20.86 10.12 8.41
CA GLN A 230 -19.97 9.42 9.35
C GLN A 230 -20.09 10.00 10.76
N LEU A 231 -19.91 11.31 10.92
CA LEU A 231 -20.09 12.01 12.20
C LEU A 231 -21.45 11.70 12.82
N ARG A 232 -22.52 11.73 12.00
CA ARG A 232 -23.87 11.38 12.45
C ARG A 232 -23.94 9.98 13.05
N ARG A 233 -23.37 8.97 12.37
CA ARG A 233 -23.41 7.58 12.87
C ARG A 233 -22.74 7.45 14.24
N TYR A 234 -21.70 8.24 14.50
CA TYR A 234 -20.99 8.25 15.79
C TYR A 234 -21.80 8.94 16.88
N VAL A 235 -22.38 10.10 16.59
CA VAL A 235 -23.29 10.79 17.50
C VAL A 235 -24.48 9.89 17.85
N ASP A 236 -25.17 9.34 16.83
CA ASP A 236 -26.30 8.43 17.00
C ASP A 236 -25.91 7.15 17.78
N ALA A 237 -24.66 6.69 17.70
CA ALA A 237 -24.15 5.54 18.45
C ALA A 237 -23.91 5.90 19.92
N LEU A 238 -23.26 7.01 20.21
CA LEU A 238 -23.03 7.46 21.58
C LEU A 238 -24.32 7.85 22.30
N GLU A 239 -25.28 8.49 21.62
CA GLU A 239 -26.58 8.80 22.22
C GLU A 239 -27.35 7.53 22.63
N ARG A 240 -27.13 6.41 21.94
CA ARG A 240 -27.72 5.11 22.31
C ARG A 240 -26.99 4.45 23.47
N ASP A 241 -25.67 4.62 23.55
CA ASP A 241 -24.83 4.03 24.59
C ASP A 241 -24.89 4.82 25.92
N LEU A 242 -25.08 6.13 25.84
CA LEU A 242 -25.27 7.02 26.97
C LEU A 242 -26.76 7.02 27.39
N HIS A 243 -27.05 7.30 28.68
CA HIS A 243 -28.43 7.36 29.16
C HIS A 243 -29.28 8.35 28.34
N ALA A 244 -30.59 8.11 28.24
CA ALA A 244 -31.52 8.78 27.31
C ALA A 244 -31.58 10.33 27.35
N ASP A 245 -30.93 10.97 28.32
CA ASP A 245 -30.87 12.43 28.49
C ASP A 245 -29.48 13.03 28.16
N ALA A 246 -28.52 12.23 27.68
CA ALA A 246 -27.18 12.70 27.35
C ALA A 246 -27.18 13.43 25.99
N ALA A 247 -26.96 14.74 26.02
CA ALA A 247 -26.79 15.54 24.81
C ALA A 247 -25.36 15.34 24.25
N VAL A 248 -25.26 14.81 23.03
CA VAL A 248 -23.99 14.63 22.33
C VAL A 248 -23.85 15.70 21.24
N ARG A 249 -22.71 16.41 21.22
CA ARG A 249 -22.37 17.39 20.17
C ARG A 249 -21.43 16.76 19.15
N GLY A 250 -21.63 17.09 17.88
CA GLY A 250 -20.79 16.62 16.79
C GLY A 250 -20.04 17.78 16.14
N PHE A 251 -18.72 17.64 16.02
CA PHE A 251 -17.84 18.55 15.30
C PHE A 251 -17.22 17.85 14.09
N LEU A 252 -17.29 18.50 12.93
CA LEU A 252 -16.50 18.12 11.76
C LEU A 252 -15.34 19.10 11.60
N VAL A 253 -14.11 18.60 11.65
CA VAL A 253 -12.90 19.41 11.48
C VAL A 253 -12.26 19.08 10.13
N ALA A 254 -12.17 20.07 9.25
CA ALA A 254 -11.55 19.90 7.94
C ALA A 254 -11.12 21.26 7.37
N PRO A 255 -10.22 21.33 6.36
CA PRO A 255 -9.86 22.59 5.71
C PRO A 255 -11.08 23.32 5.13
N SER A 256 -12.03 22.57 4.56
CA SER A 256 -13.27 23.11 4.01
C SER A 256 -14.32 22.03 3.79
N VAL A 257 -15.57 22.44 3.59
CA VAL A 257 -16.69 21.55 3.27
C VAL A 257 -17.35 21.95 1.94
N THR A 258 -18.13 21.04 1.35
CA THR A 258 -19.03 21.37 0.23
C THR A 258 -20.28 22.10 0.73
N ASP A 259 -20.98 22.82 -0.16
CA ASP A 259 -22.26 23.48 0.19
C ASP A 259 -23.30 22.48 0.67
N ARG A 260 -23.29 21.27 0.08
CA ARG A 260 -24.19 20.19 0.48
C ARG A 260 -23.87 19.68 1.89
N ALA A 261 -22.59 19.52 2.22
CA ALA A 261 -22.17 19.16 3.57
C ALA A 261 -22.52 20.25 4.59
N THR A 262 -22.35 21.53 4.23
CA THR A 262 -22.73 22.67 5.09
C THR A 262 -24.22 22.64 5.47
N ARG A 263 -25.09 22.34 4.49
CA ARG A 263 -26.53 22.18 4.74
C ARG A 263 -26.80 21.00 5.68
N LEU A 264 -26.18 19.85 5.43
CA LEU A 264 -26.38 18.65 6.25
C LEU A 264 -25.89 18.84 7.70
N LEU A 265 -24.76 19.52 7.90
CA LEU A 265 -24.28 19.86 9.24
C LEU A 265 -25.33 20.71 9.97
N SER A 266 -25.89 21.72 9.28
CA SER A 266 -26.94 22.58 9.83
C SER A 266 -28.22 21.79 10.14
N ASP A 267 -28.64 20.90 9.25
CA ASP A 267 -29.83 20.06 9.42
C ASP A 267 -29.71 19.10 10.63
N HIS A 268 -28.48 18.67 10.94
CA HIS A 268 -28.17 17.79 12.07
C HIS A 268 -27.74 18.52 13.34
N GLY A 269 -27.61 19.85 13.31
CA GLY A 269 -27.11 20.62 14.45
C GLY A 269 -25.64 20.35 14.78
N PHE A 270 -24.84 19.92 13.79
CA PHE A 270 -23.42 19.72 13.93
C PHE A 270 -22.62 20.96 13.58
N GLU A 271 -21.44 21.04 14.16
CA GLU A 271 -20.56 22.20 14.10
C GLU A 271 -19.40 21.92 13.13
N PHE A 272 -18.91 22.97 12.47
CA PHE A 272 -17.80 22.87 11.55
C PHE A 272 -16.65 23.78 11.99
N VAL A 273 -15.45 23.21 12.07
CA VAL A 273 -14.22 23.94 12.40
C VAL A 273 -13.26 23.85 11.21
N PRO A 274 -12.97 24.99 10.53
CA PRO A 274 -12.02 25.01 9.45
C PRO A 274 -10.59 24.90 10.00
N LEU A 275 -9.97 23.73 9.86
CA LEU A 275 -8.60 23.49 10.31
C LEU A 275 -7.81 22.67 9.28
N GLU A 276 -6.57 23.07 9.04
CA GLU A 276 -5.63 22.34 8.19
C GLU A 276 -4.64 21.55 9.07
N PRO A 277 -4.11 20.41 8.60
CA PRO A 277 -2.92 19.81 9.21
C PRO A 277 -1.79 20.84 9.30
N PRO A 278 -0.87 20.71 10.27
CA PRO A 278 0.33 21.55 10.32
C PRO A 278 1.04 21.59 8.97
N ALA A 279 1.39 22.79 8.50
CA ALA A 279 2.29 22.95 7.36
C ALA A 279 3.73 22.67 7.81
N GLU A 280 4.53 22.03 6.95
CA GLU A 280 5.98 21.92 7.14
C GLU A 280 6.68 23.28 7.22
#